data_AF-A0A948GY06-F1
#
_entry.id   AF-A0A948GY06-F1
#
_cell.length_a   1.000
_cell.length_b   1.000
_cell.length_c   1.000
_cell.angle_alpha   90.00
_cell.angle_beta   90.00
_cell.angle_gamma   90.00
#
_symmetry.space_group_name_H-M   'P 1'
#
loop_
_entity.id
_entity.type
_entity.pdbx_description
1 polymer ?
#
loop_
_entity_poly.entity_id
_entity_poly.type
_entity_poly.pdbx_seq_one_letter_code
_entity_poly.pdbx_strand_id
1 'polypeptide(L)'
;MFYGVLFWKVPHLLLFGDKMYFLLDSNVTAGYYLPRSLGSKKACKRIEMIFDSVRSRGSNHFFYIPNFCIAEVFGVFAKYCFGDWNPHVRSKGAIDPRLYVKLIKQFEKDIHNGKFLYHYELSRYHILAVDLVAPVDHYFRISRSIKKQAKPMGTFDHLIIAMGIHLAHIHTPEKICILSADDRLTAILRKCKSYIPRNTLKKLKLDIAAEITGKPFGPNIFPRVLNLKSAKDQELVDIFGGWPLEIRTHKKVYRYLKV
;
A
#
# COMPACT_ATOMS: atom_id res chain seq x y z
N MET A 1 -23.55 -33.25 -8.30
CA MET A 1 -22.09 -33.37 -8.48
C MET A 1 -21.45 -32.20 -7.74
N PHE A 2 -21.12 -32.39 -6.46
CA PHE A 2 -20.54 -31.35 -5.61
C PHE A 2 -19.01 -31.43 -5.72
N TYR A 3 -18.38 -30.40 -6.30
CA TYR A 3 -16.93 -30.26 -6.22
C TYR A 3 -16.57 -29.59 -4.90
N GLY A 4 -16.13 -30.40 -3.95
CA GLY A 4 -15.49 -29.96 -2.71
C GLY A 4 -14.14 -29.32 -3.04
N VAL A 5 -14.02 -28.02 -2.76
CA VAL A 5 -12.74 -27.31 -2.81
C VAL A 5 -11.98 -27.64 -1.54
N LEU A 6 -10.87 -28.35 -1.69
CA LEU A 6 -9.91 -28.68 -0.64
C LEU A 6 -9.32 -27.38 -0.09
N PHE A 7 -9.85 -26.92 1.04
CA PHE A 7 -9.22 -25.86 1.84
C PHE A 7 -7.97 -26.43 2.51
N TRP A 8 -6.81 -25.90 2.14
CA TRP A 8 -5.57 -26.13 2.88
C TRP A 8 -5.75 -25.56 4.30
N LYS A 9 -5.88 -26.45 5.29
CA LYS A 9 -5.73 -26.10 6.71
C LYS A 9 -4.31 -25.60 6.93
N VAL A 10 -4.13 -24.29 6.96
CA VAL A 10 -2.92 -23.67 7.49
C VAL A 10 -2.90 -23.93 9.00
N PRO A 11 -1.83 -24.50 9.58
CA PRO A 11 -1.79 -24.79 11.01
C PRO A 11 -1.88 -23.49 11.80
N HIS A 12 -2.90 -23.38 12.65
CA HIS A 12 -2.97 -22.36 13.70
C HIS A 12 -1.80 -22.57 14.67
N LEU A 13 -0.68 -21.87 14.45
CA LEU A 13 0.32 -21.65 15.49
C LEU A 13 -0.03 -20.37 16.24
N LEU A 14 -0.63 -20.59 17.42
CA LEU A 14 -0.94 -19.64 18.47
C LEU A 14 0.35 -19.11 19.11
N LEU A 15 0.94 -18.04 18.58
CA LEU A 15 1.90 -17.16 19.28
C LEU A 15 1.99 -15.81 18.55
N PHE A 16 0.96 -14.96 18.61
CA PHE A 16 1.03 -13.62 18.02
C PHE A 16 0.42 -12.59 18.96
N GLY A 17 1.24 -11.72 19.53
CA GLY A 17 0.79 -10.34 19.77
C GLY A 17 0.24 -9.77 18.46
N ASP A 18 -0.69 -8.83 18.52
CA ASP A 18 -1.53 -8.40 17.40
C ASP A 18 -0.74 -8.01 16.13
N LYS A 19 -0.44 -9.01 15.29
CA LYS A 19 0.32 -8.87 14.06
C LYS A 19 -0.51 -8.11 13.03
N MET A 20 -0.06 -6.92 12.68
CA MET A 20 -0.59 -6.17 11.55
C MET A 20 0.07 -6.62 10.24
N TYR A 21 -0.75 -6.69 9.20
CA TYR A 21 -0.33 -6.94 7.83
C TYR A 21 -0.50 -5.67 7.03
N PHE A 22 0.53 -5.29 6.29
CA PHE A 22 0.53 -4.08 5.49
C PHE A 22 0.54 -4.39 4.01
N LEU A 23 -0.35 -3.76 3.26
CA LEU A 23 -0.28 -3.72 1.81
C LEU A 23 0.43 -2.43 1.39
N LEU A 24 1.57 -2.56 0.73
CA LEU A 24 2.44 -1.44 0.41
C LEU A 24 2.13 -0.87 -0.98
N ASP A 25 1.98 0.45 -1.03
CA ASP A 25 2.03 1.24 -2.25
C ASP A 25 3.48 1.33 -2.78
N SER A 26 3.65 1.52 -4.10
CA SER A 26 4.94 1.73 -4.73
C SER A 26 5.64 2.99 -4.23
N ASN A 27 4.91 4.06 -3.89
CA ASN A 27 5.52 5.29 -3.37
C ASN A 27 6.18 5.08 -1.98
N VAL A 28 5.61 4.22 -1.14
CA VAL A 28 6.18 3.85 0.17
C VAL A 28 7.42 3.01 -0.04
N THR A 29 7.31 1.98 -0.87
CA THR A 29 8.42 1.04 -1.11
C THR A 29 9.60 1.72 -1.80
N ALA A 30 9.36 2.48 -2.89
CA ALA A 30 10.41 3.23 -3.58
C ALA A 30 11.01 4.31 -2.66
N GLY A 31 10.18 4.94 -1.83
CA GLY A 31 10.61 5.91 -0.83
C GLY A 31 11.58 5.35 0.22
N TYR A 32 11.51 4.07 0.54
CA TYR A 32 12.47 3.43 1.43
C TYR A 32 13.87 3.33 0.81
N TYR A 33 13.96 2.84 -0.43
CA TYR A 33 15.25 2.63 -1.10
C TYR A 33 15.84 3.91 -1.69
N LEU A 34 14.96 4.79 -2.17
CA LEU A 34 15.28 6.05 -2.83
C LEU A 34 14.42 7.19 -2.23
N PRO A 35 14.70 7.67 -1.00
CA PRO A 35 13.92 8.72 -0.32
C PRO A 35 13.63 9.97 -1.14
N ARG A 36 14.57 10.38 -1.99
CA ARG A 36 14.38 11.51 -2.91
C ARG A 36 13.25 11.30 -3.93
N SER A 37 12.79 10.08 -4.14
CA SER A 37 11.61 9.82 -4.98
C SER A 37 10.33 10.40 -4.37
N LEU A 38 10.32 10.62 -3.05
CA LEU A 38 9.23 11.24 -2.31
C LEU A 38 9.40 12.75 -2.18
N GLY A 39 8.28 13.46 -2.10
CA GLY A 39 8.23 14.90 -1.83
C GLY A 39 8.14 15.26 -0.34
N SER A 40 7.91 14.28 0.55
CA SER A 40 7.63 14.52 1.97
C SER A 40 8.75 13.97 2.86
N LYS A 41 9.54 14.86 3.46
CA LYS A 41 10.58 14.50 4.45
C LYS A 41 10.00 13.72 5.64
N LYS A 42 8.78 14.08 6.07
CA LYS A 42 8.06 13.40 7.15
C LYS A 42 7.73 11.96 6.78
N ALA A 43 7.25 11.72 5.56
CA ALA A 43 7.01 10.37 5.06
C ALA A 43 8.31 9.57 4.96
N CYS A 44 9.41 10.15 4.44
CA CYS A 44 10.70 9.46 4.34
C CYS A 44 11.17 8.91 5.70
N LYS A 45 11.18 9.76 6.74
CA LYS A 45 11.60 9.34 8.09
C LYS A 45 10.73 8.21 8.66
N ARG A 46 9.41 8.29 8.45
CA ARG A 46 8.45 7.28 8.91
C ARG A 46 8.63 5.96 8.19
N ILE A 47 8.79 6.00 6.86
CA ILE A 47 9.02 4.81 6.03
C ILE A 47 10.31 4.12 6.44
N GLU A 48 11.40 4.88 6.62
CA GLU A 48 12.68 4.36 7.12
C GLU A 48 12.49 3.64 8.46
N MET A 49 11.87 4.30 9.44
CA MET A 49 11.65 3.74 10.77
C MET A 49 10.79 2.47 10.73
N ILE A 50 9.70 2.46 9.96
CA ILE A 50 8.80 1.31 9.82
C ILE A 50 9.55 0.12 9.20
N PHE A 51 10.25 0.33 8.09
CA PHE A 51 10.95 -0.75 7.41
C PHE A 51 12.12 -1.28 8.23
N ASP A 52 12.92 -0.41 8.83
CA ASP A 52 14.09 -0.81 9.61
C ASP A 52 13.67 -1.51 10.92
N SER A 53 12.57 -1.08 11.54
CA SER A 53 11.98 -1.78 12.68
C SER A 53 11.55 -3.21 12.31
N VAL A 54 10.84 -3.41 11.20
CA VAL A 54 10.44 -4.77 10.76
C VAL A 54 11.65 -5.62 10.37
N ARG A 55 12.62 -5.06 9.63
CA ARG A 55 13.86 -5.78 9.25
C ARG A 55 14.68 -6.22 10.45
N SER A 56 14.73 -5.38 11.48
CA SER A 56 15.47 -5.64 12.70
C SER A 56 14.68 -6.46 13.73
N ARG A 57 13.42 -6.82 13.42
CA ARG A 57 12.49 -7.49 14.33
C ARG A 57 12.22 -6.67 15.61
N GLY A 58 12.37 -5.35 15.54
CA GLY A 58 11.88 -4.41 16.56
C GLY A 58 10.35 -4.29 16.54
N SER A 59 9.71 -4.62 15.41
CA SER A 59 8.27 -4.81 15.31
C SER A 59 7.93 -6.10 14.55
N ASN A 60 6.84 -6.76 14.95
CA ASN A 60 6.37 -8.02 14.35
C ASN A 60 5.24 -7.77 13.35
N HIS A 61 5.58 -7.16 12.22
CA HIS A 61 4.64 -6.87 11.14
C HIS A 61 5.01 -7.58 9.85
N PHE A 62 4.04 -7.73 8.95
CA PHE A 62 4.22 -8.40 7.67
C PHE A 62 3.92 -7.47 6.50
N PHE A 63 4.77 -7.50 5.47
CA PHE A 63 4.63 -6.64 4.29
C PHE A 63 4.24 -7.43 3.05
N TYR A 64 3.03 -7.16 2.57
CA TYR A 64 2.57 -7.48 1.23
C TYR A 64 2.92 -6.34 0.27
N ILE A 65 3.33 -6.67 -0.95
CA ILE A 65 3.50 -5.71 -2.04
C ILE A 65 2.82 -6.24 -3.31
N PRO A 66 1.91 -5.49 -3.95
CA PRO A 66 1.35 -5.89 -5.24
C PRO A 66 2.45 -6.11 -6.29
N ASN A 67 2.29 -7.13 -7.14
CA ASN A 67 3.24 -7.41 -8.21
C ASN A 67 3.41 -6.22 -9.19
N PHE A 68 2.36 -5.46 -9.48
CA PHE A 68 2.47 -4.24 -10.29
C PHE A 68 3.20 -3.11 -9.54
N CYS A 69 3.07 -3.00 -8.20
CA CYS A 69 3.85 -2.05 -7.42
C CYS A 69 5.35 -2.41 -7.42
N ILE A 70 5.72 -3.69 -7.50
CA ILE A 70 7.11 -4.10 -7.72
C ILE A 70 7.64 -3.52 -9.03
N ALA A 71 6.88 -3.67 -10.12
CA ALA A 71 7.25 -3.11 -11.42
C ALA A 71 7.36 -1.57 -11.38
N GLU A 72 6.45 -0.89 -10.67
CA GLU A 72 6.51 0.55 -10.48
C GLU A 72 7.75 0.99 -9.70
N VAL A 73 8.18 0.25 -8.66
CA VAL A 73 9.41 0.55 -7.93
C VAL A 73 10.63 0.47 -8.85
N PHE A 74 10.72 -0.56 -9.70
CA PHE A 74 11.73 -0.64 -10.75
C PHE A 74 11.66 0.55 -11.72
N GLY A 75 10.45 0.92 -12.15
CA GLY A 75 10.20 2.09 -12.97
C GLY A 75 10.65 3.40 -12.33
N VAL A 76 10.50 3.55 -11.01
CA VAL A 76 11.01 4.71 -10.26
C VAL A 76 12.54 4.75 -10.29
N PHE A 77 13.22 3.63 -10.06
CA PHE A 77 14.68 3.57 -10.13
C PHE A 77 15.18 3.91 -11.53
N ALA A 78 14.56 3.34 -12.57
CA ALA A 78 14.89 3.59 -13.97
C ALA A 78 14.66 5.06 -14.33
N LYS A 79 13.52 5.64 -13.93
CA LYS A 79 13.21 7.06 -14.12
C LYS A 79 14.29 7.96 -13.53
N TYR A 80 14.74 7.69 -12.30
CA TYR A 80 15.78 8.52 -11.68
C TYR A 80 17.18 8.31 -12.27
N CYS A 81 17.44 7.19 -12.94
CA CYS A 81 18.73 6.91 -13.58
C CYS A 81 18.79 7.45 -15.02
N PHE A 82 17.72 7.25 -15.80
CA PHE A 82 17.68 7.48 -17.25
C PHE A 82 16.69 8.58 -17.69
N GLY A 83 15.98 9.19 -16.74
CA GLY A 83 14.94 10.20 -17.01
C GLY A 83 15.37 11.61 -16.62
N ASP A 84 16.59 12.02 -16.95
CA ASP A 84 17.11 13.36 -16.66
C ASP A 84 16.28 14.49 -17.31
N TRP A 85 15.63 14.21 -18.43
CA TRP A 85 14.62 15.05 -19.08
C TRP A 85 13.34 15.24 -18.26
N ASN A 86 13.05 14.34 -17.31
CA ASN A 86 11.83 14.39 -16.50
C ASN A 86 11.93 15.52 -15.45
N PRO A 87 10.98 16.46 -15.38
CA PRO A 87 11.04 17.59 -14.43
C PRO A 87 11.19 17.17 -12.96
N HIS A 88 10.59 16.03 -12.56
CA HIS A 88 10.70 15.50 -11.21
C HIS A 88 12.10 15.00 -10.87
N VAL A 89 12.85 14.54 -11.87
CA VAL A 89 14.23 14.09 -11.73
C VAL A 89 15.17 15.27 -11.85
N ARG A 90 14.98 16.14 -12.85
CA ARG A 90 15.84 17.30 -13.14
C ARG A 90 16.05 18.21 -11.93
N SER A 91 14.98 18.47 -11.17
CA SER A 91 15.04 19.30 -9.95
C SER A 91 15.86 18.70 -8.81
N LYS A 92 16.06 17.37 -8.81
CA LYS A 92 16.85 16.67 -7.80
C LYS A 92 18.21 16.23 -8.38
N GLY A 93 18.31 16.02 -9.69
CA GLY A 93 19.43 15.40 -10.38
C GLY A 93 19.26 13.89 -10.51
N ALA A 94 19.69 13.33 -11.64
CA ALA A 94 19.69 11.89 -11.89
C ALA A 94 20.60 11.14 -10.89
N ILE A 95 20.34 9.84 -10.68
CA ILE A 95 21.25 8.97 -9.94
C ILE A 95 22.26 8.34 -10.89
N ASP A 96 23.47 8.11 -10.39
CA ASP A 96 24.52 7.40 -11.12
C ASP A 96 24.12 5.94 -11.45
N PRO A 97 24.45 5.41 -12.64
CA PRO A 97 24.12 4.04 -13.03
C PRO A 97 24.63 2.95 -12.08
N ARG A 98 25.76 3.15 -11.40
CA ARG A 98 26.27 2.20 -10.40
C ARG A 98 25.38 2.18 -9.16
N LEU A 99 24.81 3.33 -8.79
CA LEU A 99 23.83 3.41 -7.70
C LEU A 99 22.52 2.70 -8.10
N TYR A 100 22.06 2.91 -9.34
CA TYR A 100 20.89 2.23 -9.89
C TYR A 100 21.04 0.70 -9.79
N VAL A 101 22.16 0.14 -10.28
CA VAL A 101 22.43 -1.31 -10.19
C VAL A 101 22.40 -1.82 -8.75
N LYS A 102 22.93 -1.05 -7.79
CA LYS A 102 22.89 -1.43 -6.37
C LYS A 102 21.48 -1.38 -5.78
N LEU A 103 20.64 -0.42 -6.17
CA LEU A 103 19.23 -0.36 -5.76
C LEU A 103 18.44 -1.56 -6.31
N ILE A 104 18.63 -1.88 -7.59
CA ILE A 104 18.01 -3.04 -8.25
C ILE A 104 18.36 -4.32 -7.49
N LYS A 105 19.65 -4.61 -7.31
CA LYS A 105 20.11 -5.84 -6.63
C LYS A 105 19.59 -5.94 -5.19
N GLN A 106 19.52 -4.82 -4.47
CA GLN A 106 18.99 -4.81 -3.11
C GLN A 106 17.48 -5.11 -3.11
N PHE A 107 16.71 -4.45 -3.97
CA PHE A 107 15.27 -4.64 -4.04
C PHE A 107 14.90 -6.05 -4.54
N GLU A 108 15.60 -6.56 -5.56
CA GLU A 108 15.50 -7.96 -6.02
C GLU A 108 15.68 -8.95 -4.86
N LYS A 109 16.73 -8.76 -4.06
CA LYS A 109 17.00 -9.61 -2.89
C LYS A 109 15.85 -9.58 -1.87
N ASP A 110 15.21 -8.43 -1.70
CA ASP A 110 14.15 -8.24 -0.71
C ASP A 110 12.79 -8.80 -1.14
N ILE A 111 12.51 -8.84 -2.44
CA ILE A 111 11.30 -9.47 -3.01
C ILE A 111 11.50 -10.96 -3.31
N HIS A 112 12.73 -11.41 -3.57
CA HIS A 112 13.02 -12.78 -3.97
C HIS A 112 12.61 -13.78 -2.87
N ASN A 113 11.76 -14.74 -3.23
CA ASN A 113 11.13 -15.72 -2.33
C ASN A 113 10.42 -15.09 -1.12
N GLY A 114 9.93 -13.85 -1.25
CA GLY A 114 9.22 -13.17 -0.17
C GLY A 114 10.08 -12.92 1.08
N LYS A 115 11.41 -12.79 0.93
CA LYS A 115 12.36 -12.70 2.06
C LYS A 115 12.08 -11.54 3.01
N PHE A 116 11.68 -10.40 2.47
CA PHE A 116 11.30 -9.23 3.27
C PHE A 116 9.96 -8.64 2.80
N LEU A 117 9.74 -8.58 1.50
CA LEU A 117 8.50 -8.13 0.90
C LEU A 117 7.83 -9.32 0.21
N TYR A 118 6.67 -9.73 0.73
CA TYR A 118 5.90 -10.82 0.14
C TYR A 118 5.09 -10.28 -1.04
N HIS A 119 5.33 -10.81 -2.24
CA HIS A 119 4.58 -10.40 -3.41
C HIS A 119 3.12 -10.86 -3.29
N TYR A 120 2.19 -9.96 -3.60
CA TYR A 120 0.78 -10.27 -3.67
C TYR A 120 0.32 -10.18 -5.11
N GLU A 121 -0.07 -11.34 -5.67
CA GLU A 121 -0.36 -11.45 -7.09
C GLU A 121 -1.71 -10.85 -7.44
N LEU A 122 -1.75 -10.13 -8.57
CA LEU A 122 -3.00 -9.66 -9.14
C LEU A 122 -3.83 -10.85 -9.65
N SER A 123 -5.06 -10.98 -9.18
CA SER A 123 -6.00 -11.99 -9.64
C SER A 123 -7.24 -11.33 -10.25
N ARG A 124 -8.05 -12.10 -10.99
CA ARG A 124 -9.32 -11.64 -11.56
C ARG A 124 -10.28 -11.05 -10.52
N TYR A 125 -10.26 -11.55 -9.28
CA TYR A 125 -11.14 -11.04 -8.22
C TYR A 125 -10.76 -9.63 -7.78
N HIS A 126 -9.46 -9.27 -7.86
CA HIS A 126 -9.02 -7.91 -7.62
C HIS A 126 -9.53 -6.96 -8.72
N ILE A 127 -9.57 -7.42 -9.97
CA ILE A 127 -10.11 -6.65 -11.10
C ILE A 127 -11.61 -6.41 -10.89
N LEU A 128 -12.38 -7.44 -10.55
CA LEU A 128 -13.82 -7.30 -10.27
C LEU A 128 -14.08 -6.37 -9.07
N ALA A 129 -13.27 -6.46 -8.01
CA ALA A 129 -13.41 -5.60 -6.84
C ALA A 129 -13.09 -4.12 -7.10
N VAL A 130 -12.51 -3.75 -8.25
CA VAL A 130 -12.39 -2.34 -8.67
C VAL A 130 -13.76 -1.67 -8.79
N ASP A 131 -14.80 -2.43 -9.17
CA ASP A 131 -16.16 -1.90 -9.27
C ASP A 131 -16.76 -1.51 -7.92
N LEU A 132 -16.12 -1.86 -6.81
CA LEU A 132 -16.48 -1.40 -5.48
C LEU A 132 -15.84 -0.04 -5.13
N VAL A 133 -14.81 0.38 -5.88
CA VAL A 133 -13.99 1.54 -5.56
C VAL A 133 -14.15 2.64 -6.62
N ALA A 134 -14.07 2.29 -7.90
CA ALA A 134 -14.11 3.25 -8.99
C ALA A 134 -15.42 4.08 -9.02
N PRO A 135 -16.63 3.52 -8.79
CA PRO A 135 -17.84 4.32 -8.72
C PRO A 135 -17.80 5.38 -7.62
N VAL A 136 -17.20 5.08 -6.46
CA VAL A 136 -17.04 6.03 -5.35
C VAL A 136 -16.09 7.17 -5.75
N ASP A 137 -14.94 6.85 -6.34
CA ASP A 137 -13.96 7.85 -6.80
C ASP A 137 -14.56 8.80 -7.85
N HIS A 138 -15.22 8.26 -8.87
CA HIS A 138 -15.81 9.05 -9.95
C HIS A 138 -17.02 9.87 -9.50
N TYR A 139 -17.82 9.36 -8.56
CA TYR A 139 -19.02 10.05 -8.07
C TYR A 139 -18.67 11.20 -7.12
N PHE A 140 -17.85 10.93 -6.10
CA PHE A 140 -17.54 11.94 -5.07
C PHE A 140 -16.46 12.92 -5.50
N ARG A 141 -15.73 12.64 -6.60
CA ARG A 141 -14.75 13.55 -7.20
C ARG A 141 -13.78 14.14 -6.17
N ILE A 142 -13.34 13.31 -5.23
CA ILE A 142 -12.53 13.76 -4.10
C ILE A 142 -11.21 14.28 -4.65
N SER A 143 -11.01 15.60 -4.57
CA SER A 143 -9.88 16.29 -5.15
C SER A 143 -9.00 16.91 -4.07
N ARG A 144 -7.72 17.18 -4.41
CA ARG A 144 -6.79 17.93 -3.56
C ARG A 144 -7.08 19.45 -3.56
N SER A 145 -7.96 19.97 -4.41
CA SER A 145 -8.24 21.40 -4.56
C SER A 145 -9.64 21.67 -5.13
N ILE A 146 -10.45 22.45 -4.40
CA ILE A 146 -11.80 22.89 -4.78
C ILE A 146 -11.84 23.52 -6.19
N LYS A 147 -10.71 24.05 -6.69
CA LYS A 147 -10.63 24.85 -7.93
C LYS A 147 -10.24 24.07 -9.19
N LYS A 148 -9.89 22.77 -9.13
CA LYS A 148 -9.53 21.99 -10.33
C LYS A 148 -10.47 20.81 -10.50
N GLN A 149 -10.86 20.51 -11.76
CA GLN A 149 -11.54 19.27 -12.11
C GLN A 149 -10.79 18.10 -11.46
N ALA A 150 -11.49 17.33 -10.63
CA ALA A 150 -10.89 16.23 -9.92
C ALA A 150 -10.53 15.12 -10.92
N LYS A 151 -9.29 15.10 -11.40
CA LYS A 151 -8.78 13.99 -12.22
C LYS A 151 -8.98 12.69 -11.44
N PRO A 152 -9.72 11.69 -11.95
CA PRO A 152 -9.91 10.41 -11.27
C PRO A 152 -8.60 9.76 -10.84
N MET A 153 -8.68 8.91 -9.83
CA MET A 153 -7.56 8.10 -9.37
C MET A 153 -7.14 7.11 -10.47
N GLY A 154 -5.86 6.72 -10.50
CA GLY A 154 -5.40 5.76 -11.49
C GLY A 154 -5.94 4.35 -11.22
N THR A 155 -6.09 3.54 -12.25
CA THR A 155 -6.57 2.15 -12.13
C THR A 155 -5.73 1.32 -11.16
N PHE A 156 -4.40 1.51 -11.14
CA PHE A 156 -3.52 0.79 -10.21
C PHE A 156 -3.81 1.15 -8.74
N ASP A 157 -4.15 2.40 -8.45
CA ASP A 157 -4.54 2.79 -7.09
C ASP A 157 -5.89 2.15 -6.69
N HIS A 158 -6.84 2.04 -7.63
CA HIS A 158 -8.09 1.30 -7.38
C HIS A 158 -7.79 -0.16 -7.10
N LEU A 159 -6.85 -0.76 -7.84
CA LEU A 159 -6.40 -2.14 -7.64
C LEU A 159 -5.73 -2.35 -6.27
N ILE A 160 -4.94 -1.38 -5.77
CA ILE A 160 -4.37 -1.47 -4.41
C ILE A 160 -5.48 -1.56 -3.37
N ILE A 161 -6.52 -0.72 -3.48
CA ILE A 161 -7.67 -0.78 -2.57
C ILE A 161 -8.41 -2.12 -2.73
N ALA A 162 -8.66 -2.57 -3.95
CA ALA A 162 -9.34 -3.85 -4.23
C ALA A 162 -8.57 -5.07 -3.68
N MET A 163 -7.25 -5.08 -3.82
CA MET A 163 -6.37 -6.08 -3.19
C MET A 163 -6.45 -6.03 -1.67
N GLY A 164 -6.53 -4.82 -1.11
CA GLY A 164 -6.74 -4.61 0.32
C GLY A 164 -8.08 -5.14 0.83
N ILE A 165 -9.16 -5.04 0.05
CA ILE A 165 -10.47 -5.65 0.37
C ILE A 165 -10.34 -7.17 0.43
N HIS A 166 -9.65 -7.77 -0.55
CA HIS A 166 -9.45 -9.22 -0.55
C HIS A 166 -8.58 -9.68 0.64
N LEU A 167 -7.51 -8.96 0.97
CA LEU A 167 -6.72 -9.25 2.18
C LEU A 167 -7.55 -9.08 3.47
N ALA A 168 -8.44 -8.09 3.53
CA ALA A 168 -9.34 -7.88 4.65
C ALA A 168 -10.36 -9.02 4.79
N HIS A 169 -10.73 -9.69 3.69
CA HIS A 169 -11.51 -10.92 3.74
C HIS A 169 -10.72 -12.08 4.36
N ILE A 170 -9.42 -12.19 4.07
CA ILE A 170 -8.55 -13.27 4.57
C ILE A 170 -8.16 -13.08 6.05
N HIS A 171 -7.74 -11.87 6.44
CA HIS A 171 -7.11 -11.58 7.74
C HIS A 171 -7.99 -10.78 8.72
N THR A 172 -9.19 -10.39 8.29
CA THR A 172 -10.06 -9.35 8.86
C THR A 172 -9.63 -7.90 8.56
N PRO A 173 -10.59 -6.96 8.40
CA PRO A 173 -10.30 -5.56 8.06
C PRO A 173 -9.44 -4.82 9.09
N GLU A 174 -9.50 -5.21 10.36
CA GLU A 174 -8.80 -4.56 11.48
C GLU A 174 -7.30 -4.89 11.48
N LYS A 175 -6.93 -6.06 10.94
CA LYS A 175 -5.55 -6.55 10.85
C LYS A 175 -4.82 -6.15 9.58
N ILE A 176 -5.53 -5.61 8.58
CA ILE A 176 -4.95 -5.12 7.32
C ILE A 176 -4.87 -3.60 7.33
N CYS A 177 -3.72 -3.07 6.94
CA CYS A 177 -3.54 -1.63 6.71
C CYS A 177 -2.83 -1.36 5.38
N ILE A 178 -3.41 -0.51 4.53
CA ILE A 178 -2.72 -0.01 3.34
C ILE A 178 -1.80 1.13 3.75
N LEU A 179 -0.50 1.01 3.47
CA LEU A 179 0.49 2.08 3.67
C LEU A 179 0.72 2.82 2.36
N SER A 180 0.45 4.12 2.37
CA SER A 180 0.64 5.00 1.20
C SER A 180 1.12 6.39 1.64
N ALA A 181 1.78 7.10 0.73
CA ALA A 181 2.01 8.54 0.83
C ALA A 181 1.09 9.35 -0.11
N ASP A 182 0.14 8.71 -0.78
CA ASP A 182 -0.82 9.36 -1.68
C ASP A 182 -2.09 9.83 -0.95
N ASP A 183 -2.29 11.15 -0.93
CA ASP A 183 -3.45 11.78 -0.30
C ASP A 183 -4.80 11.37 -0.95
N ARG A 184 -4.83 11.10 -2.26
CA ARG A 184 -6.05 10.73 -2.98
C ARG A 184 -6.44 9.29 -2.69
N LEU A 185 -5.52 8.33 -2.82
CA LEU A 185 -5.78 6.92 -2.49
C LEU A 185 -6.36 6.80 -1.08
N THR A 186 -5.70 7.46 -0.12
CA THR A 186 -6.14 7.43 1.27
C THR A 186 -7.48 8.14 1.49
N ALA A 187 -7.78 9.21 0.77
CA ALA A 187 -9.07 9.88 0.86
C ALA A 187 -10.23 9.06 0.26
N ILE A 188 -10.03 8.40 -0.89
CA ILE A 188 -11.02 7.51 -1.50
C ILE A 188 -11.33 6.34 -0.57
N LEU A 189 -10.30 5.68 -0.04
CA LEU A 189 -10.52 4.56 0.88
C LEU A 189 -11.25 5.00 2.17
N ARG A 190 -10.89 6.16 2.74
CA ARG A 190 -11.65 6.74 3.86
C ARG A 190 -13.11 7.03 3.48
N LYS A 191 -13.38 7.48 2.24
CA LYS A 191 -14.75 7.69 1.76
C LYS A 191 -15.52 6.39 1.63
N CYS A 192 -14.90 5.33 1.11
CA CYS A 192 -15.51 4.00 1.04
C CYS A 192 -15.89 3.45 2.43
N LYS A 193 -15.14 3.81 3.47
CA LYS A 193 -15.43 3.47 4.88
C LYS A 193 -16.42 4.43 5.56
N SER A 194 -16.70 5.58 4.98
CA SER A 194 -17.67 6.53 5.52
C SER A 194 -19.10 6.10 5.20
N TYR A 195 -20.07 6.66 5.92
CA TYR A 195 -21.47 6.49 5.56
C TYR A 195 -21.75 6.99 4.13
N ILE A 196 -22.40 6.14 3.33
CA ILE A 196 -22.92 6.46 2.01
C ILE A 196 -24.43 6.16 2.03
N PRO A 197 -25.31 7.13 1.71
CA PRO A 197 -26.75 6.91 1.73
C PRO A 197 -27.18 5.74 0.84
N ARG A 198 -28.20 4.98 1.25
CA ARG A 198 -28.69 3.80 0.52
C ARG A 198 -29.07 4.10 -0.93
N ASN A 199 -29.68 5.25 -1.19
CA ASN A 199 -30.03 5.67 -2.55
C ASN A 199 -28.78 5.90 -3.41
N THR A 200 -27.70 6.42 -2.82
CA THR A 200 -26.41 6.55 -3.49
C THR A 200 -25.77 5.18 -3.74
N LEU A 201 -25.80 4.26 -2.78
CA LEU A 201 -25.29 2.89 -2.98
C LEU A 201 -25.97 2.20 -4.17
N LYS A 202 -27.29 2.29 -4.27
CA LYS A 202 -28.07 1.76 -5.42
C LYS A 202 -27.69 2.44 -6.73
N LYS A 203 -27.59 3.78 -6.73
CA LYS A 203 -27.18 4.55 -7.92
C LYS A 203 -25.79 4.14 -8.43
N LEU A 204 -24.89 3.84 -7.51
CA LEU A 204 -23.52 3.41 -7.81
C LEU A 204 -23.40 1.90 -8.07
N LYS A 205 -24.51 1.15 -8.00
CA LYS A 205 -24.55 -0.32 -8.17
C LYS A 205 -23.61 -1.05 -7.20
N LEU A 206 -23.47 -0.54 -5.99
CA LEU A 206 -22.56 -1.11 -4.98
C LEU A 206 -23.16 -2.31 -4.23
N ASP A 207 -24.41 -2.67 -4.53
CA ASP A 207 -25.05 -3.89 -4.07
C ASP A 207 -24.34 -5.17 -4.55
N ILE A 208 -23.58 -5.09 -5.66
CA ILE A 208 -22.71 -6.16 -6.16
C ILE A 208 -21.62 -6.59 -5.17
N ALA A 209 -21.36 -5.80 -4.12
CA ALA A 209 -20.35 -6.12 -3.10
C ALA A 209 -20.60 -7.48 -2.43
N ALA A 210 -21.87 -7.86 -2.23
CA ALA A 210 -22.22 -9.14 -1.63
C ALA A 210 -21.79 -10.32 -2.52
N GLU A 211 -21.91 -10.16 -3.84
CA GLU A 211 -21.47 -11.16 -4.82
C GLU A 211 -19.94 -11.25 -4.88
N ILE A 212 -19.25 -10.11 -4.89
CA ILE A 212 -17.78 -10.06 -5.02
C ILE A 212 -17.06 -10.49 -3.73
N THR A 213 -17.57 -10.08 -2.56
CA THR A 213 -16.86 -10.20 -1.27
C THR A 213 -17.52 -11.14 -0.27
N GLY A 214 -18.72 -11.64 -0.58
CA GLY A 214 -19.58 -12.36 0.37
C GLY A 214 -20.21 -11.47 1.45
N LYS A 215 -20.01 -10.14 1.39
CA LYS A 215 -20.50 -9.18 2.40
C LYS A 215 -21.13 -7.96 1.73
N PRO A 216 -22.20 -7.37 2.30
CA PRO A 216 -22.77 -6.15 1.77
C PRO A 216 -21.74 -5.01 1.80
N PHE A 217 -21.89 -4.05 0.89
CA PHE A 217 -21.02 -2.89 0.88
C PHE A 217 -21.11 -2.12 2.20
N GLY A 218 -19.96 -1.92 2.85
CA GLY A 218 -19.89 -1.24 4.13
C GLY A 218 -18.47 -1.10 4.63
N PRO A 219 -18.24 -0.37 5.74
CA PRO A 219 -16.90 -0.12 6.27
C PRO A 219 -16.10 -1.39 6.63
N ASN A 220 -16.81 -2.49 6.89
CA ASN A 220 -16.29 -3.78 7.32
C ASN A 220 -15.77 -4.67 6.18
N ILE A 221 -15.82 -4.23 4.91
CA ILE A 221 -15.12 -4.92 3.81
C ILE A 221 -13.79 -4.25 3.47
N PHE A 222 -13.57 -3.02 3.95
CA PHE A 222 -12.41 -2.22 3.59
C PHE A 222 -11.33 -2.25 4.68
N PRO A 223 -10.05 -2.41 4.31
CA PRO A 223 -8.94 -2.42 5.25
C PRO A 223 -8.75 -1.06 5.95
N ARG A 224 -7.90 -0.99 6.97
CA ARG A 224 -7.39 0.29 7.48
C ARG A 224 -6.49 0.94 6.40
N VAL A 225 -6.28 2.24 6.52
CA VAL A 225 -5.36 2.98 5.64
C VAL A 225 -4.60 4.01 6.45
N LEU A 226 -3.31 4.15 6.16
CA LEU A 226 -2.44 5.10 6.81
C LEU A 226 -1.67 5.91 5.78
N ASN A 227 -1.89 7.23 5.80
CA ASN A 227 -1.16 8.16 4.97
C ASN A 227 0.09 8.65 5.71
N LEU A 228 1.27 8.17 5.32
CA LEU A 228 2.51 8.46 6.06
C LEU A 228 2.94 9.93 6.01
N LYS A 229 2.45 10.71 5.03
CA LYS A 229 2.68 12.15 4.94
C LYS A 229 1.85 12.94 5.96
N SER A 230 0.58 12.59 6.14
CA SER A 230 -0.37 13.37 6.95
C SER A 230 -0.74 12.77 8.30
N ALA A 231 -0.44 11.48 8.54
CA ALA A 231 -0.82 10.79 9.77
C ALA A 231 -0.31 11.53 11.03
N LYS A 232 -1.13 11.53 12.08
CA LYS A 232 -0.72 11.93 13.43
C LYS A 232 0.04 10.79 14.09
N ASP A 233 0.85 11.11 15.09
CA ASP A 233 1.61 10.09 15.80
C ASP A 233 0.69 9.14 16.58
N GLN A 234 -0.48 9.63 17.05
CA GLN A 234 -1.51 8.77 17.62
C GLN A 234 -2.00 7.69 16.64
N GLU A 235 -2.24 8.04 15.37
CA GLU A 235 -2.63 7.05 14.35
C GLU A 235 -1.53 6.00 14.13
N LEU A 236 -0.26 6.37 14.35
CA LEU A 236 0.86 5.44 14.29
C LEU A 236 0.88 4.53 15.51
N VAL A 237 0.68 5.06 16.72
CA VAL A 237 0.53 4.27 17.94
C VAL A 237 -0.63 3.27 17.79
N ASP A 238 -1.78 3.70 17.27
CA ASP A 238 -2.97 2.87 17.08
C ASP A 238 -2.80 1.74 16.04
N ILE A 239 -1.78 1.84 15.18
CA ILE A 239 -1.50 0.83 14.13
C ILE A 239 -0.33 -0.05 14.54
N PHE A 240 0.72 0.54 15.10
CA PHE A 240 1.98 -0.14 15.37
C PHE A 240 2.12 -0.59 16.83
N GLY A 241 1.20 -0.22 17.72
CA GLY A 241 1.26 -0.49 19.16
C GLY A 241 2.24 0.41 19.93
N GLY A 242 3.00 1.24 19.23
CA GLY A 242 3.94 2.19 19.81
C GLY A 242 4.52 3.12 18.72
N TRP A 243 4.96 4.31 19.14
CA TRP A 243 5.63 5.25 18.25
C TRP A 243 6.56 6.18 19.06
N PRO A 244 7.84 6.36 18.69
CA PRO A 244 8.54 5.76 17.56
C PRO A 244 8.73 4.24 17.70
N LEU A 245 8.98 3.55 16.60
CA LEU A 245 9.23 2.10 16.60
C LEU A 245 10.66 1.79 17.05
N GLU A 246 10.84 0.70 17.80
CA GLU A 246 12.15 0.16 18.13
C GLU A 246 12.87 -0.31 16.85
N ILE A 247 14.14 0.07 16.69
CA ILE A 247 15.01 -0.42 15.62
C ILE A 247 16.20 -1.11 16.27
N ARG A 248 16.32 -2.42 16.05
CA ARG A 248 17.46 -3.22 16.50
C ARG A 248 18.53 -3.30 15.40
N THR A 249 19.66 -3.91 15.70
CA THR A 249 20.71 -4.13 14.71
C THR A 249 20.22 -5.09 13.61
N HIS A 250 20.42 -4.73 12.34
CA HIS A 250 20.13 -5.58 11.20
C HIS A 250 21.24 -5.48 10.12
N LYS A 251 21.24 -6.43 9.18
CA LYS A 251 22.17 -6.41 8.04
C LYS A 251 22.02 -5.10 7.26
N LYS A 252 23.15 -4.51 6.85
CA LYS A 252 23.18 -3.28 6.05
C LYS A 252 22.34 -3.46 4.78
N VAL A 253 21.38 -2.57 4.60
CA VAL A 253 20.52 -2.48 3.41
C VAL A 253 21.04 -1.34 2.56
N TYR A 254 21.21 -1.58 1.26
CA TYR A 254 21.60 -0.51 0.36
C TYR A 254 20.44 0.45 0.09
N ARG A 255 20.63 1.73 0.43
CA ARG A 255 19.67 2.83 0.22
C ARG A 255 20.41 4.07 -0.26
N TYR A 256 19.78 4.89 -1.08
CA TYR A 256 20.34 6.19 -1.49
C TYR A 256 19.73 7.34 -0.68
N LEU A 257 20.32 7.62 0.47
CA LEU A 257 19.75 8.52 1.49
C LEU A 257 19.94 10.03 1.21
N LYS A 258 20.59 10.42 0.11
CA LYS A 258 20.68 11.84 -0.26
C LYS A 258 19.30 12.32 -0.71
N VAL A 259 18.67 13.16 0.13
CA VAL A 259 17.35 13.77 -0.11
C VAL A 259 17.50 14.98 -1.02
#